data_AF-A0A836HV54-F1
#
_entry.id   AF-A0A836HV54-F1
#
_cell.length_a   1.000
_cell.length_b   1.000
_cell.length_c   1.000
_cell.angle_alpha   90.00
_cell.angle_beta   90.00
_cell.angle_gamma   90.00
#
_symmetry.space_group_name_H-M   'P 1'
#
loop_
_entity.id
_entity.type
_entity.pdbx_description
1 polymer ?
#
loop_
_entity_poly.entity_id
_entity_poly.type
_entity_poly.pdbx_seq_one_letter_code
_entity_poly.pdbx_strand_id
1 'polypeptide(L)'
;MAEQEDVSAVAPAETVESQLYYVRYYAGHTGRYGNEFLEFEISESGSLKYVNNSNYRNDFIIKKQARVSPAVLHEVKKLIVLYSVCESDDELWPTPDRNGRQELEIHLGNTHISLVTNKLTSMADIPKSSETVSLVRFYNFVRDIKALIFALVSIHFKIKPI
;
A
#
# COMPACT_ATOMS: atom_id res chain seq x y z
N MET A 1 28.08 -40.23 -9.08
CA MET A 1 26.71 -39.67 -9.10
C MET A 1 26.61 -38.79 -7.87
N ALA A 2 26.87 -37.50 -8.03
CA ALA A 2 26.70 -36.52 -6.97
C ALA A 2 25.43 -35.74 -7.30
N GLU A 3 24.42 -35.86 -6.45
CA GLU A 3 23.22 -35.03 -6.50
C GLU A 3 23.65 -33.57 -6.31
N GLN A 4 23.39 -32.74 -7.32
CA GLN A 4 23.44 -31.30 -7.18
C GLN A 4 22.17 -30.88 -6.42
N GLU A 5 22.35 -30.44 -5.18
CA GLU A 5 21.35 -29.64 -4.47
C GLU A 5 21.11 -28.36 -5.28
N ASP A 6 19.91 -28.23 -5.82
CA ASP A 6 19.38 -26.99 -6.38
C ASP A 6 19.14 -26.02 -5.22
N VAL A 7 20.18 -25.28 -4.85
CA VAL A 7 20.06 -24.15 -3.92
C VAL A 7 19.43 -23.01 -4.71
N SER A 8 18.10 -23.03 -4.79
CA SER A 8 17.35 -21.85 -5.22
C SER A 8 17.73 -20.71 -4.26
N ALA A 9 18.40 -19.70 -4.79
CA ALA A 9 18.78 -18.53 -4.03
C ALA A 9 17.52 -17.74 -3.70
N VAL A 10 16.83 -18.10 -2.61
CA VAL A 10 15.77 -17.30 -2.03
C VAL A 10 16.44 -15.97 -1.65
N ALA A 11 16.11 -14.91 -2.38
CA ALA A 11 16.59 -13.58 -2.06
C ALA A 11 16.33 -13.31 -0.57
N PRO A 12 17.29 -12.75 0.19
CA PRO A 12 17.12 -12.54 1.61
C PRO A 12 15.86 -11.68 1.83
N ALA A 13 14.97 -12.14 2.71
CA ALA A 13 13.78 -11.38 3.09
C ALA A 13 14.22 -10.00 3.58
N GLU A 14 13.65 -8.95 2.98
CA GLU A 14 13.96 -7.57 3.37
C GLU A 14 13.67 -7.36 4.86
N THR A 15 14.54 -6.61 5.53
CA THR A 15 14.43 -6.37 6.97
C THR A 15 14.10 -4.91 7.25
N VAL A 16 13.85 -4.59 8.52
CA VAL A 16 13.62 -3.19 8.94
C VAL A 16 14.86 -2.33 8.74
N GLU A 17 16.05 -2.93 8.62
CA GLU A 17 17.31 -2.23 8.35
C GLU A 17 17.45 -1.86 6.87
N SER A 18 16.70 -2.50 5.97
CA SER A 18 16.70 -2.20 4.54
C SER A 18 16.33 -0.73 4.26
N GLN A 19 16.93 -0.17 3.21
CA GLN A 19 16.65 1.19 2.76
C GLN A 19 15.27 1.25 2.11
N LEU A 20 14.38 2.10 2.63
CA LEU A 20 13.08 2.36 2.00
C LEU A 20 13.25 3.48 0.98
N TYR A 21 13.13 3.17 -0.31
CA TYR A 21 13.16 4.18 -1.38
C TYR A 21 11.82 4.89 -1.51
N TYR A 22 10.73 4.12 -1.57
CA TYR A 22 9.38 4.68 -1.50
C TYR A 22 8.32 3.61 -1.20
N VAL A 23 7.17 4.10 -0.74
CA VAL A 23 5.89 3.38 -0.76
C VAL A 23 4.83 4.30 -1.36
N ARG A 24 4.07 3.80 -2.33
CA ARG A 24 2.96 4.49 -2.98
C ARG A 24 1.73 3.60 -2.92
N TYR A 25 0.60 4.19 -2.56
CA TYR A 25 -0.68 3.50 -2.59
C TYR A 25 -1.72 4.38 -3.28
N TYR A 26 -2.48 3.77 -4.17
CA TYR A 26 -3.62 4.38 -4.86
C TYR A 26 -4.86 3.50 -4.66
N ALA A 27 -6.01 4.14 -4.44
CA ALA A 27 -7.29 3.49 -4.55
C ALA A 27 -8.30 4.43 -5.16
N GLY A 28 -8.97 3.99 -6.22
CA GLY A 28 -9.93 4.84 -6.92
C GLY A 28 -10.98 4.04 -7.67
N HIS A 29 -12.04 4.73 -8.03
CA HIS A 29 -13.13 4.20 -8.84
C HIS A 29 -13.80 5.32 -9.63
N THR A 30 -14.45 4.95 -10.74
CA THR A 30 -15.26 5.87 -11.54
C THR A 30 -16.73 5.62 -11.23
N GLY A 31 -17.32 6.49 -10.41
CA GLY A 31 -18.72 6.43 -10.03
C GLY A 31 -19.62 7.27 -10.94
N ARG A 32 -20.92 7.32 -10.60
CA ARG A 32 -21.91 8.16 -11.29
C ARG A 32 -21.55 9.66 -11.27
N TYR A 33 -20.81 10.09 -10.25
CA TYR A 33 -20.45 11.50 -10.01
C TYR A 33 -19.00 11.81 -10.38
N GLY A 34 -18.37 10.97 -11.22
CA GLY A 34 -17.01 11.12 -11.70
C GLY A 34 -15.99 10.26 -10.94
N ASN A 35 -14.73 10.67 -11.04
CA ASN A 35 -13.60 9.89 -10.53
C ASN A 35 -13.34 10.24 -9.06
N GLU A 36 -13.44 9.25 -8.19
CA GLU A 36 -13.07 9.37 -6.78
C GLU A 36 -11.82 8.53 -6.52
N PHE A 37 -10.82 9.12 -5.87
CA PHE A 37 -9.61 8.42 -5.52
C PHE A 37 -8.92 8.98 -4.28
N LEU A 38 -8.11 8.13 -3.68
CA LEU A 38 -7.18 8.41 -2.61
C LEU A 38 -5.80 7.93 -3.06
N GLU A 39 -4.80 8.79 -2.94
CA GLU A 39 -3.42 8.45 -3.21
C GLU A 39 -2.50 9.02 -2.12
N PHE A 40 -1.50 8.24 -1.72
CA PHE A 40 -0.39 8.76 -0.94
C PHE A 40 0.93 8.12 -1.34
N GLU A 41 2.01 8.86 -1.12
CA GLU A 41 3.39 8.45 -1.38
C GLU A 41 4.28 8.92 -0.23
N ILE A 42 5.13 8.04 0.27
CA ILE A 42 6.25 8.40 1.15
C ILE A 42 7.54 8.01 0.42
N SER A 43 8.43 8.97 0.25
CA SER A 43 9.78 8.76 -0.30
C SER A 43 10.84 8.58 0.79
N GLU A 44 12.02 8.10 0.42
CA GLU A 44 13.19 7.94 1.30
C GLU A 44 13.57 9.22 2.05
N SER A 45 13.31 10.38 1.44
CA SER A 45 13.60 11.69 2.02
C SER A 45 12.67 12.06 3.18
N GLY A 46 11.62 11.27 3.42
CA GLY A 46 10.53 11.57 4.34
C GLY A 46 9.46 12.49 3.76
N SER A 47 9.49 12.82 2.47
CA SER A 47 8.39 13.58 1.85
C SER A 47 7.15 12.70 1.73
N LEU A 48 6.10 13.05 2.47
CA LEU A 48 4.75 12.49 2.39
C LEU A 48 3.91 13.38 1.46
N LYS A 49 3.36 12.81 0.40
CA LYS A 49 2.34 13.42 -0.46
C LYS A 49 1.02 12.70 -0.24
N TYR A 50 -0.06 13.45 -0.12
CA TYR A 50 -1.41 12.94 0.08
C TYR A 50 -2.38 13.67 -0.86
N VAL A 51 -3.17 12.90 -1.58
CA VAL A 51 -4.21 13.40 -2.48
C VAL A 51 -5.51 12.64 -2.20
N ASN A 52 -6.59 13.37 -1.95
CA ASN A 52 -7.93 12.79 -1.81
C ASN A 52 -8.91 13.59 -2.66
N ASN A 53 -9.59 12.89 -3.55
CA ASN A 53 -10.67 13.40 -4.36
C ASN A 53 -11.91 12.54 -4.14
N SER A 54 -12.87 13.03 -3.37
CA SER A 54 -14.10 12.29 -3.05
C SER A 54 -15.33 12.80 -3.81
N ASN A 55 -15.23 13.88 -4.61
CA ASN A 55 -16.35 14.54 -5.32
C ASN A 55 -17.65 14.73 -4.50
N TYR A 56 -17.62 14.53 -3.18
CA TYR A 56 -18.78 14.60 -2.32
C TYR A 56 -19.11 16.08 -2.13
N ARG A 57 -20.28 16.50 -2.62
CA ARG A 57 -20.76 17.90 -2.55
C ARG A 57 -19.89 18.94 -3.28
N ASN A 58 -19.24 18.57 -4.39
CA ASN A 58 -18.33 19.47 -5.12
C ASN A 58 -17.15 20.00 -4.29
N ASP A 59 -16.69 19.23 -3.29
CA ASP A 59 -15.48 19.62 -2.55
C ASP A 59 -14.24 19.62 -3.45
N PHE A 60 -13.34 20.58 -3.18
CA PHE A 60 -12.07 20.68 -3.87
C PHE A 60 -11.17 19.48 -3.54
N ILE A 61 -10.39 19.04 -4.54
CA ILE A 61 -9.36 18.00 -4.36
C ILE A 61 -8.42 18.42 -3.23
N ILE A 62 -8.32 17.58 -2.20
CA ILE A 62 -7.42 17.79 -1.08
C ILE A 62 -6.03 17.34 -1.51
N LYS A 63 -5.09 18.27 -1.60
CA LYS A 63 -3.67 17.98 -1.85
C LYS A 63 -2.84 18.49 -0.67
N LYS A 64 -2.05 17.61 -0.06
CA LYS A 64 -1.23 17.90 1.11
C LYS A 64 0.16 17.32 0.94
N GLN A 65 1.16 18.05 1.41
CA GLN A 65 2.54 17.60 1.42
C GLN A 65 3.18 18.00 2.74
N ALA A 66 3.88 17.06 3.37
CA ALA A 66 4.62 17.28 4.61
C ALA A 66 5.90 16.44 4.61
N ARG A 67 6.82 16.76 5.53
CA ARG A 67 7.98 15.91 5.81
C ARG A 67 7.76 15.17 7.12
N VAL A 68 7.85 13.84 7.08
CA VAL A 68 7.75 12.99 8.27
C VAL A 68 9.12 12.78 8.91
N SER A 69 9.11 12.42 10.20
CA SER A 69 10.35 12.13 10.92
C SER A 69 10.91 10.75 10.56
N PRO A 70 12.21 10.49 10.82
CA PRO A 70 12.80 9.16 10.64
C PRO A 70 12.07 8.06 11.43
N ALA A 71 11.47 8.38 12.58
CA ALA A 71 10.69 7.43 13.36
C ALA A 71 9.44 6.94 12.61
N VAL A 72 8.79 7.81 11.83
CA VAL A 72 7.66 7.41 10.97
C VAL A 72 8.14 6.51 9.84
N LEU A 73 9.27 6.83 9.19
CA LEU A 73 9.84 5.97 8.14
C LEU A 73 10.18 4.58 8.66
N HIS A 74 10.76 4.50 9.86
CA HIS A 74 11.05 3.25 10.52
C HIS A 74 9.77 2.43 10.82
N GLU A 75 8.68 3.09 11.22
CA GLU A 75 7.39 2.43 11.44
C GLU A 75 6.77 1.92 10.12
N VAL A 76 6.87 2.69 9.04
CA VAL A 76 6.46 2.23 7.70
C VAL A 76 7.23 0.98 7.30
N LYS A 77 8.56 0.96 7.49
CA LYS A 77 9.38 -0.24 7.23
C LYS A 77 8.95 -1.43 8.08
N LYS A 78 8.65 -1.21 9.37
CA LYS A 78 8.11 -2.26 10.24
C LYS A 78 6.80 -2.83 9.72
N LEU A 79 5.87 -2.01 9.25
CA LEU A 79 4.61 -2.50 8.68
C LEU A 79 4.85 -3.33 7.42
N ILE A 80 5.75 -2.90 6.53
CA ILE A 80 6.09 -3.64 5.30
C ILE A 80 6.61 -5.04 5.64
N VAL A 81 7.56 -5.12 6.58
CA VAL A 81 8.18 -6.38 7.03
C VAL A 81 7.20 -7.24 7.83
N LEU A 82 6.43 -6.65 8.75
CA LEU A 82 5.46 -7.35 9.60
C LEU A 82 4.41 -8.11 8.78
N TYR A 83 3.94 -7.50 7.70
CA TYR A 83 2.94 -8.11 6.83
C TYR A 83 3.52 -8.96 5.71
N SER A 84 4.85 -9.05 5.58
CA SER A 84 5.53 -9.73 4.47
C SER A 84 4.92 -9.33 3.11
N VAL A 85 4.59 -8.04 2.94
CA VAL A 85 3.86 -7.58 1.74
C VAL A 85 4.76 -7.64 0.49
N CYS A 86 6.08 -7.51 0.66
CA CYS A 86 7.06 -7.68 -0.41
C CYS A 86 7.19 -9.11 -0.94
N GLU A 87 6.63 -10.11 -0.24
CA GLU A 87 6.54 -11.51 -0.69
C GLU A 87 5.21 -11.81 -1.41
N SER A 88 4.35 -10.80 -1.58
CA SER A 88 3.03 -10.97 -2.19
C SER A 88 3.12 -10.95 -3.72
N ASP A 89 2.27 -11.75 -4.35
CA ASP A 89 2.08 -11.83 -5.79
C ASP A 89 0.59 -11.62 -6.11
N ASP A 90 0.30 -10.82 -7.13
CA ASP A 90 -1.03 -10.43 -7.58
C ASP A 90 -1.53 -11.20 -8.82
N GLU A 91 -0.79 -12.17 -9.35
CA GLU A 91 -1.14 -12.94 -10.55
C GLU A 91 -2.56 -13.54 -10.49
N LEU A 92 -2.96 -14.00 -9.29
CA LEU A 92 -4.26 -14.65 -9.05
C LEU A 92 -5.26 -13.75 -8.32
N TRP A 93 -4.95 -12.46 -8.13
CA TRP A 93 -5.85 -11.54 -7.44
C TRP A 93 -7.05 -11.14 -8.31
N PRO A 94 -8.17 -10.76 -7.68
CA PRO A 94 -9.28 -10.17 -8.42
C PRO A 94 -8.82 -8.93 -9.21
N THR A 95 -9.01 -8.94 -10.52
CA THR A 95 -8.62 -7.84 -11.39
C THR A 95 -9.52 -6.61 -11.17
N PRO A 96 -9.02 -5.38 -11.41
CA PRO A 96 -9.82 -4.16 -11.30
C PRO A 96 -11.16 -4.24 -12.04
N ASP A 97 -12.21 -3.73 -11.39
CA ASP A 97 -13.60 -3.81 -11.88
C ASP A 97 -14.31 -2.45 -11.77
N ARG A 98 -15.64 -2.45 -11.96
CA ARG A 98 -16.46 -1.23 -11.84
C ARG A 98 -16.49 -0.66 -10.41
N ASN A 99 -16.27 -1.48 -9.40
CA ASN A 99 -16.26 -1.05 -7.99
C ASN A 99 -14.96 -0.33 -7.65
N GLY A 100 -13.87 -0.62 -8.37
CA GLY A 100 -12.66 0.19 -8.36
C GLY A 100 -11.38 -0.61 -8.53
N ARG A 101 -10.29 0.09 -8.28
CA ARG A 101 -8.92 -0.38 -8.38
C ARG A 101 -8.14 0.02 -7.14
N GLN A 102 -7.26 -0.85 -6.67
CA GLN A 102 -6.21 -0.54 -5.72
C GLN A 102 -4.85 -0.87 -6.33
N GLU A 103 -3.86 -0.03 -6.06
CA GLU A 103 -2.47 -0.22 -6.49
C GLU A 103 -1.57 0.02 -5.28
N LEU A 104 -0.57 -0.84 -5.11
CA LEU A 104 0.48 -0.68 -4.11
C LEU A 104 1.82 -0.88 -4.78
N GLU A 105 2.73 0.05 -4.54
CA GLU A 105 4.08 -0.02 -5.06
C GLU A 105 5.07 0.26 -3.93
N ILE A 106 6.03 -0.65 -3.73
CA ILE A 106 7.01 -0.56 -2.65
C ILE A 106 8.38 -0.89 -3.21
N HIS A 107 9.36 -0.04 -2.92
CA HIS A 107 10.76 -0.33 -3.17
C HIS A 107 11.53 -0.27 -1.84
N LEU A 108 11.93 -1.45 -1.35
CA LEU A 108 12.63 -1.67 -0.09
C LEU A 108 13.88 -2.53 -0.35
N GLY A 109 15.06 -2.00 -0.05
CA GLY A 109 16.32 -2.70 -0.26
C GLY A 109 16.54 -3.06 -1.73
N ASN A 110 16.64 -4.36 -2.03
CA ASN A 110 16.77 -4.87 -3.39
C ASN A 110 15.42 -5.36 -3.97
N THR A 111 14.35 -5.24 -3.20
CA THR A 111 13.02 -5.73 -3.57
C THR A 111 12.13 -4.59 -4.03
N HIS A 112 11.58 -4.73 -5.25
CA HIS A 112 10.59 -3.82 -5.81
C HIS A 112 9.35 -4.62 -6.21
N ILE A 113 8.20 -4.23 -5.66
CA ILE A 113 6.90 -4.83 -5.97
C ILE A 113 5.92 -3.77 -6.48
N SER A 114 5.04 -4.20 -7.38
CA SER A 114 3.91 -3.41 -7.88
C SER A 114 2.70 -4.34 -7.98
N LEU A 115 1.74 -4.15 -7.09
CA LEU A 115 0.57 -5.01 -6.92
C LEU A 115 -0.71 -4.26 -7.29
N VAL A 116 -1.63 -4.93 -7.98
CA VAL A 116 -2.89 -4.38 -8.47
C VAL A 116 -4.04 -5.34 -8.15
N THR A 117 -5.13 -4.81 -7.61
CA THR A 117 -6.35 -5.58 -7.35
C THR A 117 -7.59 -4.71 -7.51
N ASN A 118 -8.77 -5.32 -7.46
CA ASN A 118 -10.02 -4.60 -7.35
C ASN A 118 -10.16 -3.91 -5.98
N LYS A 119 -11.22 -3.14 -5.80
CA LYS A 119 -11.46 -2.46 -4.53
C LYS A 119 -11.95 -3.44 -3.46
N LEU A 120 -11.09 -3.73 -2.48
CA LEU A 120 -11.45 -4.48 -1.27
C LEU A 120 -12.04 -3.53 -0.22
N THR A 121 -13.26 -3.80 0.23
CA THR A 121 -13.95 -3.02 1.28
C THR A 121 -13.89 -3.69 2.64
N SER A 122 -13.81 -5.02 2.68
CA SER A 122 -13.78 -5.80 3.90
C SER A 122 -13.04 -7.12 3.72
N MET A 123 -12.73 -7.79 4.83
CA MET A 123 -12.22 -9.17 4.83
C MET A 123 -13.19 -10.16 4.17
N ALA A 124 -14.48 -9.84 4.06
CA ALA A 124 -15.46 -10.71 3.41
C ALA A 124 -15.33 -10.71 1.88
N ASP A 125 -14.70 -9.69 1.29
CA ASP A 125 -14.44 -9.60 -0.15
C ASP A 125 -13.27 -10.50 -0.59
N ILE A 126 -12.50 -11.01 0.38
CA ILE A 126 -11.35 -11.87 0.14
C ILE A 126 -11.84 -13.32 -0.01
N PRO A 127 -11.57 -13.99 -1.15
CA PRO A 127 -11.91 -15.39 -1.33
C PRO A 127 -11.30 -16.28 -0.22
N LYS A 128 -11.95 -17.38 0.12
CA LYS A 128 -11.40 -18.36 1.07
C LYS A 128 -10.68 -19.46 0.28
N SER A 129 -9.39 -19.27 -0.01
CA SER A 129 -8.51 -20.27 -0.62
C SER A 129 -7.10 -20.16 -0.05
N SER A 130 -6.23 -21.15 -0.31
CA SER A 130 -4.79 -21.07 0.03
C SER A 130 -4.12 -19.85 -0.61
N GLU A 131 -4.59 -19.49 -1.81
CA GLU A 131 -4.05 -18.41 -2.62
C GLU A 131 -4.40 -17.00 -2.10
N THR A 132 -5.24 -16.88 -1.07
CA THR A 132 -5.60 -15.57 -0.52
C THR A 132 -4.70 -15.08 0.60
N VAL A 133 -3.67 -15.83 0.97
CA VAL A 133 -2.70 -15.40 1.98
C VAL A 133 -2.03 -14.08 1.58
N SER A 134 -1.58 -13.94 0.32
CA SER A 134 -0.97 -12.70 -0.17
C SER A 134 -1.98 -11.54 -0.20
N LEU A 135 -3.23 -11.80 -0.60
CA LEU A 135 -4.30 -10.80 -0.61
C LEU A 135 -4.69 -10.33 0.81
N VAL A 136 -4.65 -11.25 1.80
CA VAL A 136 -4.85 -10.93 3.22
C VAL A 136 -3.68 -10.10 3.77
N ARG A 137 -2.43 -10.41 3.40
CA ARG A 137 -1.25 -9.60 3.74
C ARG A 137 -1.41 -8.18 3.22
N PHE A 138 -1.75 -8.04 1.94
CA PHE A 138 -2.05 -6.76 1.30
C PHE A 138 -3.15 -5.99 2.01
N TYR A 139 -4.30 -6.62 2.26
CA TYR A 139 -5.44 -5.96 2.90
C TYR A 139 -5.08 -5.41 4.30
N ASN A 140 -4.40 -6.22 5.12
CA ASN A 140 -4.00 -5.80 6.46
C ASN A 140 -2.92 -4.71 6.44
N PHE A 141 -1.94 -4.82 5.54
CA PHE A 141 -0.94 -3.78 5.32
C PHE A 141 -1.61 -2.45 4.94
N VAL A 142 -2.47 -2.46 3.91
CA VAL A 142 -3.20 -1.28 3.41
C VAL A 142 -4.06 -0.66 4.51
N ARG A 143 -4.75 -1.48 5.31
CA ARG A 143 -5.56 -1.01 6.44
C ARG A 143 -4.71 -0.19 7.42
N ASP A 144 -3.58 -0.73 7.85
CA ASP A 144 -2.77 -0.13 8.91
C ASP A 144 -1.95 1.07 8.40
N ILE A 145 -1.39 1.00 7.19
CA ILE A 145 -0.69 2.15 6.61
C ILE A 145 -1.66 3.31 6.36
N LYS A 146 -2.89 3.05 5.90
CA LYS A 146 -3.91 4.10 5.77
C LYS A 146 -4.23 4.74 7.11
N ALA A 147 -4.38 3.95 8.17
CA ALA A 147 -4.63 4.48 9.51
C ALA A 147 -3.49 5.41 9.97
N LEU A 148 -2.23 5.02 9.74
CA LEU A 148 -1.06 5.87 10.03
C LEU A 148 -1.09 7.18 9.22
N ILE A 149 -1.29 7.10 7.90
CA ILE A 149 -1.33 8.29 7.03
C ILE A 149 -2.48 9.23 7.42
N PHE A 150 -3.66 8.69 7.70
CA PHE A 150 -4.82 9.47 8.11
C PHE A 150 -4.59 10.18 9.45
N ALA A 151 -3.97 9.51 10.42
CA ALA A 151 -3.60 10.13 11.68
C ALA A 151 -2.60 11.29 11.47
N LEU A 152 -1.56 11.09 10.67
CA LEU A 152 -0.55 12.11 10.37
C LEU A 152 -1.16 13.33 9.68
N VAL A 153 -1.96 13.10 8.64
CA VAL A 153 -2.61 14.16 7.87
C VAL A 153 -3.63 14.93 8.74
N SER A 154 -4.41 14.21 9.55
CA SER A 154 -5.40 14.79 10.44
C SER A 154 -4.77 15.70 11.49
N ILE A 155 -3.76 15.20 12.21
CA ILE A 155 -3.11 15.95 13.30
C ILE A 155 -2.33 17.15 12.75
N HIS A 156 -1.62 16.97 11.63
CA HIS A 156 -0.76 18.03 11.08
C HIS A 156 -1.55 19.14 10.37
N PHE A 157 -2.53 18.78 9.53
CA PHE A 157 -3.28 19.75 8.74
C PHE A 157 -4.63 20.14 9.36
N LYS A 158 -5.05 19.50 10.46
CA LYS A 158 -6.35 19.71 11.10
C LYS A 158 -7.54 19.51 10.15
N ILE A 159 -7.40 18.55 9.24
CA ILE A 159 -8.44 18.17 8.30
C ILE A 159 -9.00 16.81 8.68
N LYS A 160 -10.30 16.59 8.46
CA LYS A 160 -10.83 15.22 8.51
C LYS A 160 -10.34 14.50 7.25
N PRO A 161 -9.52 13.44 7.38
CA PRO A 161 -9.32 12.50 6.28
C PRO A 161 -10.67 11.84 6.09
N ILE A 162 -11.37 12.20 5.01
CA ILE A 162 -12.73 11.71 4.72
C ILE A 162 -12.69 10.20 4.55
#